data_AF-A0A6C0L7J0-F1
#
_entry.id   AF-A0A6C0L7J0-F1
#
_cell.length_a   1.000
_cell.length_b   1.000
_cell.length_c   1.000
_cell.angle_alpha   90.00
_cell.angle_beta   90.00
_cell.angle_gamma   90.00
#
_symmetry.space_group_name_H-M   'P 1'
#
loop_
_entity.id
_entity.type
_entity.pdbx_description
1 polymer ?
#
loop_
_entity_poly.entity_id
_entity_poly.type
_entity_poly.pdbx_seq_one_letter_code
_entity_poly.pdbx_strand_id
1 'polypeptide(L)' 'MPNKTIKIRRKWSAKYKKSINCKRPKGFSQRQHCKYGRKKTRKNIR' A
#
# COMPACT_ATOMS: atom_id res chain seq x y z
N MET A 1 -21.20 -27.79 3.88
CA MET A 1 -20.62 -26.52 4.35
C MET A 1 -19.80 -25.91 3.22
N PRO A 2 -20.12 -24.73 2.68
CA PRO A 2 -19.37 -24.18 1.55
C PRO A 2 -17.97 -23.76 1.99
N ASN A 3 -16.96 -24.42 1.42
CA ASN A 3 -15.55 -24.12 1.61
C ASN A 3 -15.27 -22.66 1.22
N LYS A 4 -15.03 -21.81 2.23
CA LYS A 4 -14.66 -20.41 2.04
C LYS A 4 -13.25 -20.35 1.46
N THR A 5 -13.15 -20.25 0.14
CA THR A 5 -11.88 -20.01 -0.55
C THR A 5 -11.32 -18.65 -0.12
N ILE A 6 -10.34 -18.66 0.79
CA ILE A 6 -9.67 -17.45 1.23
C ILE A 6 -8.89 -16.91 0.04
N LYS A 7 -9.41 -15.86 -0.60
CA LYS A 7 -8.73 -15.13 -1.67
C LYS A 7 -7.51 -14.43 -1.07
N ILE A 8 -6.36 -15.11 -1.04
CA ILE A 8 -5.10 -14.56 -0.56
C ILE A 8 -4.64 -13.48 -1.55
N ARG A 9 -5.16 -12.26 -1.41
CA ARG A 9 -4.56 -11.09 -2.05
C ARG A 9 -3.15 -10.96 -1.45
N ARG A 10 -2.10 -11.16 -2.26
CA ARG A 10 -0.71 -10.92 -1.87
C ARG A 10 -0.53 -9.44 -1.55
N LYS A 11 -0.85 -9.07 -0.31
CA LYS A 11 -0.67 -7.72 0.21
C LYS A 11 0.81 -7.49 0.41
N TRP A 12 1.31 -6.33 -0.02
CA TRP A 12 2.67 -5.94 0.33
C TRP A 12 2.83 -5.88 1.85
N SER A 13 3.97 -6.37 2.33
CA SER A 13 4.34 -6.24 3.73
C SER A 13 4.45 -4.76 4.11
N ALA A 14 4.13 -4.45 5.37
CA ALA A 14 4.29 -3.10 5.89
C ALA A 14 5.75 -2.61 5.80
N LYS A 15 6.71 -3.52 6.00
CA LYS A 15 8.15 -3.26 5.83
C LYS A 15 8.46 -2.78 4.41
N TYR A 16 7.95 -3.48 3.39
CA TYR A 16 8.18 -3.10 1.99
C TYR A 16 7.56 -1.73 1.66
N LYS A 17 6.32 -1.46 2.13
CA LYS A 17 5.68 -0.16 1.92
C LYS A 17 6.48 0.99 2.54
N LYS A 18 6.97 0.80 3.78
CA LYS A 18 7.75 1.82 4.51
C LYS A 18 9.10 2.08 3.86
N SER A 19 9.71 1.08 3.22
CA SER A 19 11.01 1.24 2.55
C SER A 19 10.92 1.87 1.15
N ILE A 20 9.73 2.28 0.68
CA ILE A 20 9.58 2.93 -0.63
C ILE A 20 10.17 4.35 -0.55
N ASN A 21 11.28 4.57 -1.24
CA ASN A 21 11.92 5.87 -1.34
C ASN A 21 11.22 6.74 -2.40
N CYS A 22 10.40 7.69 -1.95
CA CYS A 22 9.71 8.62 -2.85
C CYS A 22 10.59 9.66 -3.52
N LYS A 23 11.84 9.86 -3.07
CA LYS A 23 12.81 10.74 -3.75
C LYS A 23 13.36 10.10 -5.02
N ARG A 24 13.47 8.77 -5.04
CA ARG A 24 13.98 7.98 -6.18
C ARG A 24 13.18 6.67 -6.32
N PRO A 25 11.90 6.72 -6.71
CA PRO A 25 11.06 5.53 -6.79
C PRO A 25 11.52 4.59 -7.91
N LYS A 26 11.73 3.31 -7.56
CA LYS A 26 12.09 2.24 -8.49
C LYS A 26 10.83 1.74 -9.19
N GLY A 27 10.50 2.37 -10.32
CA GLY A 27 9.44 1.95 -11.23
C GLY A 27 8.07 2.58 -10.97
N PHE A 28 7.12 2.24 -11.85
CA PHE A 28 5.79 2.85 -11.90
C PHE A 28 4.97 2.62 -10.62
N SER A 29 5.00 1.41 -10.07
CA SER A 29 4.26 1.05 -8.86
C SER A 29 4.68 1.88 -7.64
N GLN A 30 5.98 2.15 -7.48
CA GLN A 30 6.49 3.00 -6.41
C GLN A 30 6.18 4.48 -6.65
N ARG A 31 6.26 4.95 -7.91
CA ARG A 31 5.83 6.31 -8.28
C ARG A 31 4.37 6.53 -7.90
N GLN A 32 3.49 5.60 -8.24
CA GLN A 32 2.07 5.68 -7.91
C GLN A 32 1.81 5.60 -6.40
N HIS A 33 2.55 4.73 -5.69
CA HIS A 33 2.49 4.68 -4.23
C HIS A 33 2.90 6.01 -3.59
N CYS A 34 3.88 6.72 -4.15
CA CYS A 34 4.27 8.03 -3.63
C CYS A 34 3.26 9.12 -3.99
N LYS A 35 2.67 9.06 -5.20
CA LYS A 35 1.62 10.00 -5.64
C LYS A 35 0.32 9.88 -4.83
N TYR A 36 -0.11 8.66 -4.51
CA TYR A 36 -1.42 8.40 -3.88
C TYR A 36 -1.34 7.79 -2.47
N GLY A 37 -0.27 7.07 -2.15
CA GLY A 37 -0.10 6.32 -0.90
C GLY A 37 0.27 7.16 0.32
N ARG A 38 0.50 8.47 0.14
CA ARG A 38 0.58 9.46 1.22
C ARG A 38 -0.65 10.37 1.28
N LYS A 39 -1.82 9.93 0.81
CA LYS A 39 -3.06 10.53 1.34
C LYS A 39 -3.04 10.26 2.84
N LYS A 40 -2.60 11.26 3.63
CA LYS A 40 -2.85 11.33 5.06
C LYS A 40 -4.32 11.00 5.16
N THR A 41 -4.67 9.82 5.66
CA THR A 41 -5.90 9.71 6.42
C THR A 41 -5.73 10.78 7.49
N ARG A 42 -6.23 11.99 7.22
CA ARG A 42 -6.85 12.79 8.26
C ARG A 42 -7.90 11.82 8.81
N LYS A 43 -7.49 10.97 9.76
CA LYS A 43 -8.44 10.41 10.71
C LYS A 43 -9.19 11.64 11.16
N ASN A 44 -10.49 11.66 10.89
CA ASN A 44 -11.37 12.78 11.19
C ASN A 44 -10.92 13.44 12.49
N ILE A 45 -10.38 14.66 12.40
CA ILE A 45 -10.42 15.61 13.50
C ILE A 45 -11.78 16.27 13.33
N ARG A 46 -12.82 15.55 13.76
CA ARG A 46 -14.14 16.06 14.15
C ARG A 46 -14.70 15.05 15.13
#